data_AF-R6J0R2-F1
#
_entry.id   AF-R6J0R2-F1
#
_cell.length_a   1.000
_cell.length_b   1.000
_cell.length_c   1.000
_cell.angle_alpha   90.00
_cell.angle_beta   90.00
_cell.angle_gamma   90.00
#
_symmetry.space_group_name_H-M   'P 1'
#
loop_
_entity.id
_entity.type
_entity.pdbx_description
1 polymer ?
#
loop_
_entity_poly.entity_id
_entity_poly.type
_entity_poly.pdbx_seq_one_letter_code
_entity_poly.pdbx_strand_id
1 'polypeptide(L)' 'MKKELTTVIMVMVDGKVKPLEDLTEEEHSRMLAAMAHRLTESMSDYYAQHPDEVKELAKI' A
#
# COMPACT_ATOMS: atom_id res chain seq x y z
N MET A 1 27.22 17.24 17.57
CA MET A 1 26.35 17.06 16.40
C MET A 1 25.37 15.93 16.68
N LYS A 2 24.06 16.20 16.72
CA LYS A 2 23.06 15.12 16.67
C LYS A 2 23.13 14.52 15.26
N LYS A 3 23.34 13.21 15.13
CA LYS A 3 23.22 12.53 13.84
C LYS A 3 21.73 12.49 13.51
N GLU A 4 21.32 13.14 12.43
CA GLU A 4 19.96 12.95 11.90
C GLU A 4 19.80 11.49 11.48
N LEU A 5 18.70 10.87 11.91
CA LEU A 5 18.36 9.52 11.51
C LEU A 5 17.66 9.65 10.15
N THR A 6 18.35 9.26 9.08
CA THR A 6 17.73 9.19 7.74
C THR A 6 17.11 7.81 7.58
N THR A 7 15.77 7.74 7.53
CA THR A 7 15.04 6.51 7.22
C THR A 7 14.76 6.50 5.72
N VAL A 8 15.29 5.50 5.01
CA VAL A 8 15.02 5.29 3.59
C VAL A 8 14.09 4.08 3.44
N ILE A 9 12.97 4.27 2.74
CA ILE A 9 12.04 3.18 2.44
C ILE A 9 12.51 2.53 1.13
N MET A 10 12.88 1.25 1.20
CA MET A 10 13.25 0.46 0.03
C MET A 10 12.05 -0.33 -0.50
N VAL A 11 11.86 -0.31 -1.80
CA VAL A 11 10.78 -1.03 -2.49
C VAL A 11 11.37 -1.92 -3.58
N MET A 12 10.67 -3.02 -3.86
CA MET A 12 11.02 -3.93 -4.95
C MET A 12 10.09 -3.70 -6.15
N VAL A 13 10.67 -3.32 -7.29
CA VAL A 13 9.96 -3.10 -8.55
C VAL A 13 10.69 -3.86 -9.65
N ASP A 14 9.96 -4.68 -10.41
CA ASP A 14 10.50 -5.47 -11.53
C ASP A 14 11.74 -6.31 -11.14
N GLY A 15 11.73 -6.87 -9.93
CA GLY A 15 12.81 -7.69 -9.38
C GLY A 15 14.05 -6.91 -8.91
N LYS A 16 14.02 -5.58 -8.94
CA LYS A 16 15.10 -4.71 -8.45
C LYS A 16 14.67 -3.97 -7.19
N VAL A 17 15.59 -3.87 -6.24
CA VAL A 17 15.40 -3.06 -5.02
C VAL A 17 15.88 -1.65 -5.29
N LYS A 18 15.05 -0.66 -4.97
CA LYS A 18 15.41 0.76 -5.03
C LYS A 18 14.70 1.59 -3.96
N PRO A 19 15.24 2.76 -3.59
CA PRO A 19 14.53 3.69 -2.74
C PRO A 19 13.19 4.09 -3.34
N LEU A 20 12.18 4.28 -2.48
CA LEU A 20 10.87 4.76 -2.88
C LEU A 20 10.95 6.13 -3.59
N GLU A 21 11.91 6.96 -3.16
CA GLU A 21 12.19 8.29 -3.69
C GLU A 21 12.74 8.25 -5.13
N ASP A 22 13.32 7.12 -5.53
CA ASP A 22 13.96 6.93 -6.84
C ASP A 22 13.02 6.24 -7.86
N LEU A 23 11.73 6.09 -7.54
CA LEU A 23 10.74 5.55 -8.48
C LEU A 23 10.41 6.56 -9.59
N THR A 24 10.23 6.08 -10.82
CA THR A 24 9.60 6.90 -11.86
C THR A 24 8.11 7.10 -11.55
N GLU A 25 7.48 8.09 -12.17
CA GLU A 25 6.04 8.33 -12.01
C GLU A 25 5.21 7.10 -12.38
N GLU A 26 5.59 6.38 -13.44
CA GLU A 26 4.89 5.17 -13.86
C GLU A 26 5.07 4.04 -12.84
N GLU A 27 6.24 3.90 -12.25
CA GLU A 27 6.51 2.90 -11.22
C GLU A 27 5.76 3.20 -9.93
N HIS A 28 5.71 4.47 -9.55
CA HIS A 28 4.93 4.93 -8.42
C HIS A 28 3.43 4.67 -8.62
N SER A 29 2.91 4.97 -9.82
CA SER A 29 1.52 4.69 -10.19
C SER A 29 1.21 3.18 -10.14
N ARG A 30 2.09 2.34 -10.70
CA ARG A 30 1.94 0.86 -10.64
C ARG A 30 1.98 0.35 -9.19
N MET A 31 2.87 0.89 -8.37
CA MET A 31 2.97 0.53 -6.95
C MET A 31 1.65 0.87 -6.22
N LEU A 32 1.12 2.08 -6.40
CA LEU A 32 -0.14 2.49 -5.79
C LEU A 32 -1.31 1.62 -6.24
N ALA A 33 -1.39 1.31 -7.53
CA ALA A 33 -2.42 0.41 -8.06
C ALA A 33 -2.32 -0.99 -7.45
N ALA A 34 -1.12 -1.55 -7.33
CA ALA A 34 -0.89 -2.84 -6.69
C ALA A 34 -1.26 -2.84 -5.19
N MET A 35 -0.94 -1.75 -4.48
CA MET A 35 -1.33 -1.58 -3.06
C MET A 35 -2.85 -1.50 -2.92
N ALA A 36 -3.51 -0.68 -3.73
CA ALA A 36 -4.96 -0.53 -3.71
C ALA A 36 -5.67 -1.85 -4.01
N HIS A 37 -5.17 -2.62 -4.98
CA HIS A 37 -5.70 -3.93 -5.31
C HIS A 37 -5.60 -4.90 -4.13
N ARG A 38 -4.41 -5.04 -3.52
CA ARG A 38 -4.21 -5.91 -2.35
C ARG A 38 -5.07 -5.50 -1.16
N LEU A 39 -5.23 -4.19 -0.95
CA LEU A 39 -6.08 -3.66 0.12
C LEU A 39 -7.54 -4.04 -0.14
N THR A 40 -7.98 -3.92 -1.39
CA THR A 40 -9.34 -4.27 -1.80
C THR A 40 -9.61 -5.76 -1.62
N GLU A 41 -8.70 -6.63 -2.05
CA GLU A 41 -8.83 -8.08 -1.84
C GLU A 41 -8.90 -8.44 -0.36
N SER A 42 -7.97 -7.92 0.45
CA SER A 42 -7.93 -8.17 1.89
C SER A 42 -9.20 -7.67 2.60
N MET A 43 -9.69 -6.48 2.23
CA MET A 43 -10.94 -5.96 2.76
C MET A 43 -12.14 -6.76 2.29
N SER A 44 -12.20 -7.17 1.03
CA SER A 44 -13.26 -8.03 0.51
C SER A 44 -13.35 -9.35 1.28
N ASP A 45 -12.21 -10.01 1.51
CA ASP A 45 -12.15 -11.25 2.27
C ASP A 45 -12.57 -11.06 3.73
N TYR A 46 -12.08 -10.00 4.37
CA TYR A 46 -12.43 -9.66 5.74
C TYR A 46 -13.93 -9.42 5.89
N TYR A 47 -14.50 -8.58 5.03
CA TYR A 47 -15.89 -8.17 5.10
C TYR A 47 -16.87 -9.25 4.63
N ALA A 48 -16.44 -10.17 3.77
CA ALA A 48 -17.21 -11.39 3.48
C ALA A 48 -17.41 -12.25 4.75
N GLN A 49 -16.45 -12.22 5.69
CA GLN A 49 -16.53 -12.94 6.96
C GLN A 49 -17.20 -12.11 8.08
N HIS A 50 -17.24 -10.79 7.95
CA HIS A 50 -17.80 -9.85 8.94
C HIS A 50 -18.89 -8.97 8.31
N PRO A 51 -20.01 -9.54 7.82
CA PRO A 51 -21.02 -8.81 7.06
C PRO A 51 -21.74 -7.73 7.86
N ASP A 52 -21.76 -7.82 9.19
CA ASP A 52 -22.39 -6.81 10.04
C ASP A 52 -21.54 -5.54 10.15
N GLU A 53 -20.21 -5.65 10.10
CA GLU A 53 -19.30 -4.49 10.07
C GLU A 53 -19.41 -3.72 8.75
N VAL A 54 -19.64 -4.42 7.64
CA VAL A 54 -19.94 -3.79 6.34
C VAL A 54 -21.20 -2.95 6.40
N LYS A 55 -22.25 -3.46 7.05
CA LYS A 55 -23.52 -2.72 7.18
C LYS A 55 -23.32 -1.45 7.99
N GLU A 56 -22.48 -1.46 9.02
CA GLU A 56 -22.16 -0.23 9.78
C GLU A 56 -21.37 0.78 8.94
N LEU A 57 -20.42 0.31 8.13
CA LEU A 57 -19.66 1.17 7.21
C LEU A 57 -20.51 1.75 6.07
N ALA A 58 -21.52 1.02 5.60
CA ALA A 58 -22.42 1.45 4.53
C ALA A 58 -23.55 2.38 4.99
N LYS A 59 -23.65 2.69 6.30
CA LYS A 59 -24.63 3.67 6.84
C LYS A 59 -24.21 5.14 6.69
N ILE A 60 -23.10 5.39 6.01
CA ILE A 60 -22.60 6.73 5.66
C ILE A 60 -23.30 7.19 4.37
#